data_AF-A0A538R3A4-F1
#
_entry.id   AF-A0A538R3A4-F1
#
_cell.length_a   1.000
_cell.length_b   1.000
_cell.length_c   1.000
_cell.angle_alpha   90.00
_cell.angle_beta   90.00
_cell.angle_gamma   90.00
#
_symmetry.space_group_name_H-M   'P 1'
#
loop_
_entity.id
_entity.type
_entity.pdbx_description
1 polymer ?
#
loop_
_entity_poly.entity_id
_entity_poly.type
_entity_poly.pdbx_seq_one_letter_code
_entity_poly.pdbx_strand_id
1 'polypeptide(L)'
;MTEPKGGPRGLRANEHLDVAHQHDAMARERETWPDTRPAAPGDLRPVAIPWYRSWDTAGEHDRIADAHRARAAEIHAQYDEACRDISASEAQISPLEAYGIGGWNTTTGVIMYLAPEAGPADQLMARMKCHRAAMMMAPSGMEDCPLDLPGIALDARGEEGGVTVSIVIRDPALVAELQRRAAHDLEAAAQLRSQHH
;
A
#
# COMPACT_ATOMS: atom_id res chain seq x y z
N MET A 1 -3.70 18.25 -13.15
CA MET A 1 -3.86 16.83 -12.79
C MET A 1 -3.26 16.65 -11.43
N THR A 2 -3.95 15.94 -10.54
CA THR A 2 -3.43 15.67 -9.19
C THR A 2 -3.12 14.19 -9.16
N GLU A 3 -1.85 13.83 -9.01
CA GLU A 3 -1.49 12.44 -8.75
C GLU A 3 -2.24 11.95 -7.50
N PRO A 4 -2.70 10.68 -7.48
CA PRO A 4 -3.24 10.11 -6.27
C PRO A 4 -2.21 10.27 -5.15
N LYS A 5 -2.67 10.64 -3.95
CA LYS A 5 -1.77 10.79 -2.80
C LYS A 5 -1.28 9.45 -2.26
N GLY A 6 -1.98 8.36 -2.61
CA GLY A 6 -1.73 7.03 -2.06
C GLY A 6 -2.06 6.93 -0.57
N GLY A 7 -1.65 5.81 0.01
CA GLY A 7 -1.70 5.58 1.45
C GLY A 7 -0.40 5.99 2.17
N PRO A 8 -0.30 5.71 3.48
CA PRO A 8 0.90 5.93 4.29
C PRO A 8 2.18 5.31 3.71
N ARG A 9 2.05 4.27 2.88
CA ARG A 9 3.16 3.54 2.22
C ARG A 9 3.35 3.92 0.74
N GLY A 10 2.71 4.99 0.28
CA GLY A 10 2.72 5.45 -1.10
C GLY A 10 1.55 4.89 -1.92
N LEU A 11 1.69 4.96 -3.24
CA LEU A 11 0.69 4.46 -4.18
C LEU A 11 0.56 2.94 -4.08
N ARG A 12 -0.69 2.48 -4.15
CA ARG A 12 -1.06 1.06 -4.26
C ARG A 12 -0.91 0.58 -5.70
N ALA A 13 -0.95 -0.74 -5.91
CA ALA A 13 -0.78 -1.34 -7.23
C ALA A 13 -1.82 -0.81 -8.23
N ASN A 14 -3.10 -0.78 -7.85
CA ASN A 14 -4.17 -0.24 -8.69
C ASN A 14 -3.96 1.25 -9.02
N GLU A 15 -3.52 2.07 -8.06
CA GLU A 15 -3.28 3.49 -8.27
C GLU A 15 -2.09 3.72 -9.21
N HIS A 16 -1.04 2.89 -9.13
CA HIS A 16 0.02 2.89 -10.11
C HIS A 16 -0.51 2.58 -11.52
N LEU A 17 -1.38 1.58 -11.67
CA LEU A 17 -1.99 1.25 -12.96
C LEU A 17 -2.90 2.38 -13.48
N ASP A 18 -3.65 3.04 -12.61
CA ASP A 18 -4.48 4.19 -12.96
C ASP A 18 -3.63 5.36 -13.49
N VAL A 19 -2.51 5.65 -12.85
CA VAL A 19 -1.56 6.68 -13.33
C VAL A 19 -0.94 6.24 -14.66
N ALA A 20 -0.55 4.98 -14.81
CA ALA A 20 -0.04 4.47 -16.09
C ALA A 20 -1.05 4.65 -17.23
N HIS A 21 -2.33 4.34 -17.00
CA HIS A 21 -3.39 4.53 -18.00
C HIS A 21 -3.63 6.00 -18.36
N GLN A 22 -3.49 6.91 -17.41
CA GLN A 22 -3.56 8.35 -17.68
C GLN A 22 -2.40 8.80 -18.57
N HIS A 23 -1.18 8.35 -18.28
CA HIS A 23 -0.01 8.65 -19.10
C HIS A 23 -0.11 8.02 -20.50
N ASP A 24 -0.68 6.82 -20.64
CA ASP A 24 -0.96 6.23 -21.96
C ASP A 24 -1.91 7.10 -22.79
N ALA A 25 -2.94 7.67 -22.16
CA ALA A 25 -3.87 8.57 -22.84
C ALA A 25 -3.15 9.84 -23.32
N MET A 26 -2.29 10.42 -22.47
CA MET A 26 -1.49 11.59 -22.82
C MET A 26 -0.45 11.29 -23.90
N ALA A 27 0.16 10.10 -23.89
CA ALA A 27 1.08 9.67 -24.94
C ALA A 27 0.36 9.63 -26.29
N ARG A 28 -0.81 8.98 -26.36
CA ARG A 28 -1.64 8.92 -27.58
C ARG A 28 -2.07 10.30 -28.08
N GLU A 29 -2.47 11.20 -27.19
CA GLU A 29 -2.81 12.58 -27.55
C GLU A 29 -1.61 13.36 -28.12
N ARG A 30 -0.38 12.96 -27.76
CA ARG A 30 0.86 13.62 -28.18
C ARG A 30 1.57 12.94 -29.35
N GLU A 31 1.18 11.74 -29.74
CA GLU A 31 1.64 11.12 -31.00
C GLU A 31 1.23 11.96 -32.22
N THR A 32 0.14 12.72 -32.09
CA THR A 32 -0.32 13.67 -33.13
C THR A 32 0.40 15.02 -33.08
N TRP A 33 1.45 15.16 -32.26
CA TRP A 33 2.21 16.39 -32.06
C TRP A 33 3.51 16.43 -32.90
N PRO A 34 3.94 17.60 -33.43
CA PRO A 34 3.26 18.89 -33.39
C PRO A 34 1.98 18.86 -34.22
N ASP A 35 0.94 19.54 -33.73
CA ASP A 35 -0.26 19.80 -34.52
C ASP A 35 0.17 20.29 -35.90
N THR A 36 -0.22 19.58 -36.95
CA THR A 36 0.02 20.00 -38.32
C THR A 36 -1.26 20.51 -38.94
N ARG A 37 -1.17 21.66 -39.64
CA ARG A 37 -2.29 22.20 -40.41
C ARG A 37 -2.00 22.11 -41.90
N PRO A 38 -3.03 21.82 -42.72
CA PRO A 38 -2.88 21.92 -44.17
C PRO A 38 -2.46 23.34 -44.54
N ALA A 39 -1.34 23.45 -45.24
CA ALA A 39 -0.88 24.72 -45.82
C ALA A 39 -1.11 24.78 -47.33
N ALA A 40 -1.03 23.63 -48.00
CA ALA A 40 -1.36 23.40 -49.41
C ALA A 40 -1.68 21.90 -49.62
N PRO A 41 -2.23 21.47 -50.78
CA PRO A 41 -2.44 20.04 -51.06
C PRO A 41 -1.13 19.25 -50.93
N GLY A 42 -1.05 18.36 -49.94
CA GLY A 42 0.15 17.57 -49.64
C GLY A 42 1.20 18.25 -48.75
N ASP A 43 0.95 19.48 -48.27
CA ASP A 43 1.87 20.22 -47.39
C ASP A 43 1.25 20.40 -45.98
N LEU A 44 1.90 19.80 -44.98
CA LEU A 44 1.54 19.87 -43.57
C LEU A 44 2.54 20.76 -42.84
N ARG A 45 2.08 21.88 -42.26
CA ARG A 45 2.93 22.79 -41.47
C ARG A 45 2.71 22.61 -39.97
N PRO A 46 3.77 22.48 -39.16
CA PRO A 46 3.66 22.43 -37.72
C PRO A 46 3.15 23.77 -37.17
N VAL A 47 2.22 23.71 -36.23
CA VAL A 47 1.72 24.87 -35.49
C VAL A 47 2.83 25.34 -34.55
N ALA A 48 3.26 26.59 -34.71
CA ALA A 48 4.28 27.18 -33.85
C ALA A 48 3.74 27.32 -32.41
N ILE A 49 4.37 26.61 -31.46
CA ILE A 49 4.05 26.71 -30.03
C ILE A 49 5.11 27.57 -29.35
N PRO A 50 4.73 28.51 -28.47
CA PRO A 50 5.71 29.30 -27.73
C PRO A 50 6.65 28.42 -26.89
N TRP A 51 7.95 28.72 -26.95
CA TRP A 51 9.04 27.96 -26.31
C TRP A 51 8.94 27.83 -24.78
N TYR A 52 8.07 28.59 -24.12
CA TYR A 52 7.84 28.56 -22.68
C TYR A 52 6.70 27.62 -22.24
N ARG A 53 6.01 26.93 -23.16
CA ARG A 53 5.13 25.80 -22.82
C ARG A 53 5.97 24.54 -22.66
N SER A 54 5.65 23.71 -21.66
CA SER A 54 6.38 22.47 -21.36
C SER A 54 6.46 21.56 -22.59
N TRP A 55 7.65 21.00 -22.84
CA TRP A 55 7.93 20.02 -23.87
C TRP A 55 7.83 18.61 -23.32
N ASP A 56 6.68 18.26 -22.72
CA ASP A 56 6.42 16.85 -22.46
C ASP A 56 6.08 16.15 -23.78
N THR A 57 6.77 15.04 -24.06
CA THR A 57 6.66 14.30 -25.33
C THR A 57 5.87 13.01 -25.13
N ALA A 58 5.32 12.43 -26.21
CA ALA A 58 4.69 11.10 -26.13
C ALA A 58 5.61 10.08 -25.45
N GLY A 59 6.88 10.03 -25.88
CA GLY A 59 7.89 9.14 -25.30
C GLY A 59 8.29 9.47 -23.85
N GLU A 60 7.97 10.65 -23.30
CA GLU A 60 8.11 10.92 -21.87
C GLU A 60 6.95 10.33 -21.08
N HIS A 61 5.71 10.48 -21.58
CA HIS A 61 4.55 9.84 -20.97
C HIS A 61 4.65 8.31 -21.02
N ASP A 62 5.13 7.73 -22.12
CA ASP A 62 5.38 6.29 -22.22
C ASP A 62 6.35 5.81 -21.14
N ARG A 63 7.47 6.53 -20.95
CA ARG A 63 8.46 6.22 -19.90
C ARG A 63 7.86 6.28 -18.49
N ILE A 64 6.99 7.24 -18.22
CA ILE A 64 6.30 7.36 -16.93
C ILE A 64 5.31 6.21 -16.76
N ALA A 65 4.51 5.89 -17.78
CA ALA A 65 3.57 4.77 -17.73
C ALA A 65 4.29 3.45 -17.44
N ASP A 66 5.41 3.19 -18.10
CA ASP A 66 6.24 2.00 -17.86
C ASP A 66 6.80 1.94 -16.44
N ALA A 67 7.26 3.06 -15.90
CA ALA A 67 7.74 3.13 -14.52
C ALA A 67 6.62 2.77 -13.51
N HIS A 68 5.40 3.28 -13.73
CA HIS A 68 4.26 2.96 -12.89
C HIS A 68 3.82 1.50 -13.02
N ARG A 69 3.79 0.94 -14.24
CA ARG A 69 3.51 -0.50 -14.45
C ARG A 69 4.54 -1.38 -13.77
N ALA A 70 5.82 -1.05 -13.90
CA ALA A 70 6.91 -1.78 -13.24
C ALA A 70 6.72 -1.78 -11.71
N ARG A 71 6.35 -0.64 -11.14
CA ARG A 71 6.09 -0.53 -9.70
C ARG A 71 4.85 -1.31 -9.26
N ALA A 72 3.77 -1.31 -10.05
CA ALA A 72 2.60 -2.14 -9.79
C ALA A 72 2.97 -3.63 -9.82
N ALA A 73 3.74 -4.07 -10.82
CA ALA A 73 4.22 -5.44 -10.95
C ALA A 73 5.10 -5.87 -9.76
N GLU A 74 5.94 -4.97 -9.25
CA GLU A 74 6.74 -5.21 -8.04
C GLU A 74 5.85 -5.43 -6.81
N ILE A 75 4.80 -4.63 -6.62
CA ILE A 75 3.85 -4.79 -5.52
C ILE A 75 3.11 -6.13 -5.65
N HIS A 76 2.67 -6.50 -6.85
CA HIS A 76 2.05 -7.80 -7.13
C HIS A 76 3.00 -8.95 -6.77
N ALA A 77 4.27 -8.89 -7.18
CA ALA A 77 5.24 -9.93 -6.87
C ALA A 77 5.49 -10.06 -5.35
N GLN A 78 5.56 -8.95 -4.63
CA GLN A 78 5.69 -8.95 -3.16
C GLN A 78 4.45 -9.55 -2.48
N TYR A 79 3.26 -9.30 -3.01
CA TYR A 79 2.03 -9.93 -2.55
C TYR A 79 2.05 -11.45 -2.78
N ASP A 80 2.39 -11.90 -3.99
CA ASP A 80 2.45 -13.33 -4.31
C ASP A 80 3.50 -14.08 -3.47
N GLU A 81 4.64 -13.43 -3.18
CA GLU A 81 5.67 -13.99 -2.30
C GLU A 81 5.18 -14.08 -0.84
N ALA A 82 4.56 -13.02 -0.33
CA ALA A 82 4.12 -12.95 1.07
C ALA A 82 2.89 -13.82 1.36
N CYS A 83 2.00 -13.99 0.39
CA CYS A 83 0.69 -14.62 0.56
C CYS A 83 0.58 -16.04 -0.01
N ARG A 84 1.67 -16.64 -0.49
CA ARG A 84 1.69 -17.93 -1.23
C ARG A 84 0.64 -18.97 -0.81
N ASP A 85 0.54 -19.26 0.49
CA ASP A 85 -0.34 -20.30 1.05
C ASP A 85 -1.54 -19.72 1.84
N ILE A 86 -1.78 -18.41 1.73
CA ILE A 86 -2.81 -17.67 2.49
C ILE A 86 -3.86 -17.14 1.51
N SER A 87 -5.14 -17.36 1.81
CA SER A 87 -6.22 -16.89 0.95
C SER A 87 -6.35 -15.37 0.95
N ALA A 88 -6.83 -14.79 -0.15
CA ALA A 88 -7.08 -13.35 -0.22
C ALA A 88 -8.07 -12.85 0.85
N SER A 89 -9.05 -13.69 1.22
CA SER A 89 -10.01 -13.38 2.29
C SER A 89 -9.36 -13.32 3.68
N GLU A 90 -8.44 -14.23 3.97
CA GLU A 90 -7.69 -14.21 5.24
C GLU A 90 -6.72 -13.03 5.30
N ALA A 91 -6.12 -12.68 4.16
CA ALA A 91 -5.21 -11.55 4.05
C ALA A 91 -5.88 -10.20 4.31
N GLN A 92 -7.21 -10.10 4.21
CA GLN A 92 -7.96 -8.87 4.46
C GLN A 92 -8.29 -8.62 5.94
N ILE A 93 -7.99 -9.56 6.83
CA ILE A 93 -8.28 -9.41 8.27
C ILE A 93 -6.96 -9.20 9.01
N SER A 94 -6.87 -8.15 9.81
CA SER A 94 -5.69 -7.90 10.66
C SER A 94 -5.59 -9.02 11.70
N PRO A 95 -4.48 -9.79 11.77
CA PRO A 95 -4.31 -10.78 12.84
C PRO A 95 -4.29 -10.13 14.23
N LEU A 96 -3.89 -8.85 14.31
CA LEU A 96 -3.86 -8.08 15.56
C LEU A 96 -5.26 -7.76 16.06
N GLU A 97 -6.18 -7.41 15.15
CA GLU A 97 -7.60 -7.22 15.44
C GLU A 97 -8.30 -8.55 15.73
N ALA A 98 -7.98 -9.62 14.99
CA ALA A 98 -8.63 -10.91 15.16
C ALA A 98 -8.30 -11.59 16.50
N TYR A 99 -7.04 -11.49 16.95
CA TYR A 99 -6.55 -12.27 18.09
C TYR A 99 -5.99 -11.42 19.25
N GLY A 100 -5.95 -10.10 19.14
CA GLY A 100 -5.35 -9.22 20.15
C GLY A 100 -6.10 -9.21 21.47
N ILE A 101 -5.42 -9.59 22.57
CA ILE A 101 -6.01 -9.67 23.93
C ILE A 101 -5.51 -8.57 24.88
N GLY A 102 -4.46 -7.85 24.49
CA GLY A 102 -3.93 -6.73 25.25
C GLY A 102 -2.61 -6.24 24.66
N GLY A 103 -2.00 -5.27 25.33
CA GLY A 103 -0.72 -4.73 24.91
C GLY A 103 -0.34 -3.50 25.73
N TRP A 104 0.83 -2.96 25.45
CA TRP A 104 1.30 -1.72 26.04
C TRP A 104 2.20 -0.93 25.08
N ASN A 105 2.26 0.37 25.33
CA ASN A 105 3.09 1.28 24.58
C ASN A 105 4.55 1.16 25.02
N THR A 106 5.46 1.24 24.06
CA THR A 106 6.90 1.37 24.29
C THR A 106 7.38 2.75 23.82
N THR A 107 8.63 3.09 24.11
CA THR A 107 9.23 4.36 23.64
C THR A 107 9.36 4.43 22.12
N THR A 108 9.37 3.29 21.43
CA THR A 108 9.61 3.19 19.98
C THR A 108 8.48 2.49 19.22
N GLY A 109 7.37 2.17 19.89
CA GLY A 109 6.22 1.51 19.28
C GLY A 109 5.28 0.87 20.28
N VAL A 110 4.90 -0.39 20.05
CA VAL A 110 3.94 -1.13 20.86
C VAL A 110 4.35 -2.60 21.00
N ILE A 111 3.93 -3.21 22.10
CA ILE A 111 3.91 -4.65 22.27
C ILE A 111 2.46 -5.09 22.41
N MET A 112 2.06 -6.11 21.66
CA MET A 112 0.72 -6.68 21.64
C MET A 112 0.77 -8.15 22.06
N TYR A 113 -0.15 -8.55 22.91
CA TYR A 113 -0.40 -9.94 23.26
C TYR A 113 -1.56 -10.46 22.42
N LEU A 114 -1.38 -11.62 21.80
CA LEU A 114 -2.41 -12.31 21.05
C LEU A 114 -2.76 -13.64 21.72
N ALA A 115 -4.03 -14.01 21.60
CA ALA A 115 -4.55 -15.26 22.14
C ALA A 115 -3.89 -16.50 21.47
N PRO A 116 -3.87 -17.67 22.14
CA PRO A 116 -3.29 -18.89 21.59
C PRO A 116 -3.83 -19.31 20.22
N GLU A 117 -5.09 -18.95 19.91
CA GLU A 117 -5.76 -19.21 18.65
C GLU A 117 -5.10 -18.51 17.45
N ALA A 118 -4.25 -17.51 17.69
CA ALA A 118 -3.41 -16.88 16.68
C ALA A 118 -2.44 -17.88 16.02
N GLY A 119 -2.13 -18.98 16.71
CA GLY A 119 -1.24 -20.03 16.26
C GLY A 119 0.25 -19.72 16.50
N PRO A 120 1.16 -20.54 15.96
CA PRO A 120 2.60 -20.37 16.11
C PRO A 120 3.12 -19.02 15.60
N ALA A 121 4.18 -18.51 16.24
CA ALA A 121 4.73 -17.17 15.94
C ALA A 121 5.22 -17.02 14.49
N ASP A 122 5.79 -18.07 13.90
CA ASP A 122 6.24 -18.09 12.50
C ASP A 122 5.07 -17.98 11.52
N GLN A 123 3.98 -18.73 11.77
CA GLN A 123 2.75 -18.66 10.99
C GLN A 123 2.07 -17.29 11.14
N LEU A 124 2.04 -16.74 12.36
CA LEU A 124 1.50 -15.40 12.61
C LEU A 124 2.31 -14.33 11.86
N MET A 125 3.63 -14.43 11.86
CA MET A 125 4.50 -13.52 11.11
C MET A 125 4.25 -13.62 9.60
N ALA A 126 4.02 -14.81 9.06
CA ALA A 126 3.65 -14.98 7.65
C ALA A 126 2.30 -14.32 7.35
N ARG A 127 1.29 -14.51 8.20
CA ARG A 127 -0.02 -13.85 8.09
C ARG A 127 0.07 -12.34 8.13
N MET A 128 0.83 -11.77 9.07
CA MET A 128 1.03 -10.33 9.16
C MET A 128 1.76 -9.76 7.93
N LYS A 129 2.75 -10.47 7.38
CA LYS A 129 3.42 -10.08 6.13
C LYS A 129 2.47 -10.11 4.93
N CYS A 130 1.68 -11.17 4.80
CA CYS A 130 0.67 -11.27 3.76
C CYS A 130 -0.37 -10.16 3.86
N HIS A 131 -0.93 -9.92 5.06
CA HIS A 131 -1.86 -8.82 5.30
C HIS A 131 -1.27 -7.46 4.92
N ARG A 132 -0.01 -7.21 5.30
CA ARG A 132 0.73 -5.99 4.90
C ARG A 132 0.84 -5.85 3.39
N ALA A 133 1.12 -6.93 2.67
CA ALA A 133 1.20 -6.90 1.22
C ALA A 133 -0.19 -6.69 0.58
N ALA A 134 -1.24 -7.33 1.13
CA ALA A 134 -2.61 -7.21 0.65
C ALA A 134 -3.11 -5.76 0.68
N MET A 135 -2.79 -5.01 1.73
CA MET A 135 -3.12 -3.59 1.85
C MET A 135 -2.50 -2.70 0.74
N MET A 136 -1.43 -3.16 0.06
CA MET A 136 -0.82 -2.44 -1.06
C MET A 136 -1.48 -2.72 -2.41
N MET A 137 -2.41 -3.67 -2.49
CA MET A 137 -3.00 -4.08 -3.77
C MET A 137 -4.08 -3.09 -4.25
N ALA A 138 -4.97 -2.69 -3.34
CA ALA A 138 -6.10 -1.81 -3.63
C ALA A 138 -6.57 -1.07 -2.36
N PRO A 139 -7.35 0.03 -2.49
CA PRO A 139 -8.09 0.64 -1.39
C PRO A 139 -8.85 -0.40 -0.58
N SER A 140 -8.67 -0.39 0.74
CA SER A 140 -9.12 -1.48 1.60
C SER A 140 -9.90 -1.05 2.84
N GLY A 141 -10.01 0.25 3.13
CA GLY A 141 -10.66 0.72 4.37
C GLY A 141 -9.86 0.39 5.64
N MET A 142 -8.65 -0.15 5.48
CA MET A 142 -7.77 -0.58 6.57
C MET A 142 -6.70 0.47 6.89
N GLU A 143 -6.97 1.73 6.57
CA GLU A 143 -6.00 2.83 6.74
C GLU A 143 -5.67 3.09 8.20
N ASP A 144 -6.51 2.67 9.15
CA ASP A 144 -6.25 2.73 10.60
C ASP A 144 -5.58 1.46 11.16
N CYS A 145 -5.32 0.44 10.33
CA CYS A 145 -4.55 -0.73 10.77
C CYS A 145 -3.11 -0.30 11.12
N PRO A 146 -2.56 -0.71 12.29
CA PRO A 146 -1.18 -0.39 12.67
C PRO A 146 -0.17 -0.99 11.69
N LEU A 147 -0.54 -2.09 11.02
CA LEU A 147 0.25 -2.73 9.99
C LEU A 147 0.25 -1.96 8.66
N ASP A 148 -0.50 -0.87 8.48
CA ASP A 148 -0.37 -0.05 7.26
C ASP A 148 0.72 1.03 7.38
N LEU A 149 1.31 1.22 8.56
CA LEU A 149 2.36 2.23 8.72
C LEU A 149 3.66 1.87 7.99
N PRO A 150 4.33 2.87 7.38
CA PRO A 150 5.63 2.68 6.74
C PRO A 150 6.72 2.46 7.78
N GLY A 151 7.77 1.72 7.40
CA GLY A 151 9.00 1.62 8.21
C GLY A 151 8.85 0.93 9.56
N ILE A 152 7.79 0.14 9.78
CA ILE A 152 7.67 -0.72 10.95
C ILE A 152 8.52 -1.98 10.81
N ALA A 153 9.09 -2.43 11.92
CA ALA A 153 9.70 -3.73 12.11
C ALA A 153 8.78 -4.58 13.02
N LEU A 154 8.64 -5.85 12.67
CA LEU A 154 7.79 -6.82 13.36
C LEU A 154 8.64 -7.97 13.88
N ASP A 155 8.41 -8.35 15.14
CA ASP A 155 8.95 -9.56 15.77
C ASP A 155 7.82 -10.27 16.50
N ALA A 156 7.76 -11.60 16.45
CA ALA A 156 6.76 -12.39 17.18
C ALA A 156 7.44 -13.50 17.97
N ARG A 157 6.98 -13.71 19.20
CA ARG A 157 7.52 -14.73 20.11
C ARG A 157 6.38 -15.53 20.72
N GLY A 158 6.47 -16.86 20.61
CA GLY A 158 5.52 -17.75 21.27
C GLY A 158 5.80 -17.82 22.77
N GLU A 159 4.73 -17.78 23.56
CA GLU A 159 4.74 -17.88 25.02
C GLU A 159 3.69 -18.91 25.47
N GLU A 160 3.76 -19.37 26.73
CA GLU A 160 2.88 -20.43 27.28
C GLU A 160 1.38 -20.06 27.24
N GLY A 161 1.05 -18.77 27.08
CA GLY A 161 -0.32 -18.25 27.00
C GLY A 161 -0.71 -17.59 25.67
N GLY A 162 0.10 -17.69 24.61
CA GLY A 162 -0.20 -17.06 23.33
C GLY A 162 1.04 -16.59 22.56
N VAL A 163 0.92 -15.47 21.85
CA VAL A 163 2.03 -14.88 21.09
C VAL A 163 2.17 -13.41 21.44
N THR A 164 3.40 -12.99 21.71
CA THR A 164 3.76 -11.58 21.88
C THR A 164 4.30 -11.04 20.57
N VAL A 165 3.71 -9.96 20.05
CA VAL A 165 4.16 -9.25 18.86
C VAL A 165 4.73 -7.90 19.26
N SER A 166 5.98 -7.64 18.86
CA SER A 166 6.62 -6.34 18.98
C SER A 166 6.54 -5.60 17.65
N ILE A 167 5.99 -4.39 17.68
CA ILE A 167 5.93 -3.49 16.53
C ILE A 167 6.73 -2.25 16.86
N VAL A 168 7.83 -2.06 16.14
CA VAL A 168 8.73 -0.91 16.32
C VAL A 168 8.70 -0.06 15.07
N ILE A 169 8.58 1.26 15.20
CA ILE A 169 8.62 2.18 14.06
C ILE A 169 9.91 3.00 14.08
N ARG A 170 10.56 3.13 12.92
CA ARG A 170 11.82 3.86 12.81
C ARG A 170 11.64 5.37 12.97
N ASP A 171 10.54 5.91 12.47
CA ASP A 171 10.24 7.34 12.54
C ASP A 171 9.59 7.68 13.90
N PRO A 172 10.26 8.44 14.78
CA PRO A 172 9.71 8.81 16.08
C PRO A 172 8.41 9.63 15.97
N ALA A 173 8.21 10.38 14.89
CA ALA A 173 7.00 11.19 14.69
C ALA A 173 5.75 10.31 14.50
N LEU A 174 5.92 9.06 14.09
CA LEU A 174 4.84 8.10 13.86
C LEU A 174 4.56 7.20 15.06
N VAL A 175 5.31 7.31 16.17
CA VAL A 175 5.12 6.45 17.36
C VAL A 175 3.73 6.63 17.97
N ALA A 176 3.28 7.87 18.16
CA ALA A 176 1.96 8.15 18.72
C ALA A 176 0.84 7.63 17.80
N GLU A 177 1.04 7.71 16.49
CA GLU A 177 0.11 7.19 15.50
C GLU A 177 0.05 5.65 15.52
N LEU A 178 1.20 4.97 15.60
CA LEU A 178 1.27 3.53 15.78
C LEU A 178 0.53 3.09 17.05
N GLN A 179 0.74 3.79 18.16
CA GLN A 179 0.08 3.50 19.44
C GLN A 179 -1.43 3.69 19.35
N ARG A 180 -1.90 4.77 18.70
CA ARG A 180 -3.34 5.01 18.45
C ARG A 180 -3.98 3.86 17.67
N ARG A 181 -3.35 3.44 16.57
CA ARG A 181 -3.85 2.36 15.70
C ARG A 181 -3.84 1.00 16.39
N ALA A 182 -2.80 0.70 17.15
CA ALA A 182 -2.73 -0.54 17.93
C ALA A 182 -3.83 -0.60 19.01
N ALA A 183 -4.12 0.53 19.67
CA ALA A 183 -5.23 0.61 20.62
C ALA A 183 -6.58 0.37 19.92
N HIS A 184 -6.78 0.96 18.74
CA HIS A 184 -7.98 0.72 17.92
C HIS A 184 -8.18 -0.77 17.59
N ASP A 185 -7.14 -1.46 17.10
CA ASP A 185 -7.21 -2.91 16.82
C ASP A 185 -7.55 -3.72 18.08
N LEU A 186 -7.00 -3.36 19.25
CA LEU A 186 -7.32 -4.04 20.52
C LEU A 186 -8.75 -3.80 20.97
N GLU A 187 -9.29 -2.59 20.77
CA GLU A 187 -10.69 -2.26 21.06
C GLU A 187 -11.63 -3.05 20.15
N ALA A 188 -11.35 -3.12 18.85
CA ALA A 188 -12.10 -3.94 17.90
C ALA A 188 -12.05 -5.43 18.27
N ALA A 189 -10.88 -5.96 18.63
CA ALA A 189 -10.72 -7.34 19.10
C ALA A 189 -11.57 -7.64 20.35
N ALA A 190 -11.61 -6.71 21.32
CA ALA A 190 -12.41 -6.85 22.52
C ALA A 190 -13.92 -6.85 22.23
N GLN A 191 -14.36 -6.00 21.30
CA GLN A 191 -15.75 -5.97 20.84
C GLN A 191 -16.16 -7.29 20.18
N LEU A 192 -15.34 -7.82 19.27
CA LEU A 192 -15.58 -9.11 18.61
C LEU A 192 -15.73 -10.25 19.64
N ARG A 193 -14.84 -10.33 20.63
CA ARG A 193 -14.95 -11.33 21.69
C ARG A 193 -16.23 -11.19 22.51
N SER A 194 -16.65 -9.96 22.81
CA SER A 194 -17.86 -9.72 23.60
C SER A 194 -19.16 -10.16 22.90
N GLN A 195 -19.15 -10.31 21.57
CA GLN A 195 -20.31 -10.75 20.78
C GLN A 195 -20.41 -12.28 20.67
N HIS A 196 -19.33 -13.00 20.99
CA HIS A 196 -19.26 -14.46 20.93
C HIS A 196 -19.35 -15.15 22.31
N HIS A 197 -19.62 -14.37 23.36
CA HIS A 197 -19.93 -14.83 24.72
C HIS A 197 -21.41 -14.58 25.06
#